data_AF-A0A383VVI6-F1
#
_entry.id   AF-A0A383VVI6-F1
#
_cell.length_a   1.000
_cell.length_b   1.000
_cell.length_c   1.000
_cell.angle_alpha   90.00
_cell.angle_beta   90.00
_cell.angle_gamma   90.00
#
_symmetry.space_group_name_H-M   'P 1'
#
loop_
_entity.id
_entity.type
_entity.pdbx_description
1 polymer ?
#
loop_
_entity_poly.entity_id
_entity_poly.type
_entity_poly.pdbx_seq_one_letter_code
_entity_poly.pdbx_strand_id
1 'polypeptide(L)'
;MAALVFKVGALAMKTLAKPLGDRFKNWVMTHPQYRQTVLTAAQRMHKFEVLITRKAEGKTGQAFIGNMTEEKSVELASKLASESFLFVVASLILFVEYDRTRRKEIKKQHKEAAERQAILDRARQERERLLEENLEQQRMLEQLVVRLDAVERALQAVQEQRNKKAMFGGFLGPRGL
;
A
#
# COMPACT_ATOMS: atom_id res chain seq x y z
N MET A 1 6.17 -1.23 -21.68
CA MET A 1 7.05 -0.08 -22.01
C MET A 1 8.18 0.13 -20.99
N ALA A 2 7.92 0.21 -19.68
CA ALA A 2 8.98 0.45 -18.67
C ALA A 2 10.12 -0.59 -18.67
N ALA A 3 9.81 -1.88 -18.86
CA ALA A 3 10.83 -2.94 -18.91
C ALA A 3 11.79 -2.82 -20.11
N LEU A 4 11.29 -2.33 -21.26
CA LEU A 4 12.13 -2.09 -22.44
C LEU A 4 13.05 -0.89 -22.22
N VAL A 5 12.52 0.21 -21.65
CA VAL A 5 13.31 1.39 -21.30
C VAL A 5 14.40 1.04 -20.27
N PHE A 6 14.08 0.23 -19.27
CA PHE A 6 15.06 -0.22 -18.28
C PHE A 6 16.15 -1.10 -18.93
N LYS A 7 15.77 -2.05 -19.79
CA LYS A 7 16.74 -2.90 -20.51
C LYS A 7 17.64 -2.09 -21.43
N VAL A 8 17.08 -1.15 -22.19
CA VAL A 8 17.86 -0.26 -23.07
C VAL A 8 18.77 0.66 -22.26
N GLY A 9 18.27 1.22 -21.16
CA GLY A 9 19.07 2.03 -20.23
C GLY A 9 20.22 1.24 -19.60
N ALA A 10 19.97 0.00 -19.17
CA ALA A 10 20.99 -0.89 -18.65
C ALA A 10 22.07 -1.22 -19.69
N LEU A 11 21.66 -1.44 -20.94
CA LEU A 11 22.59 -1.66 -22.05
C LEU A 11 23.42 -0.40 -22.33
N ALA A 12 22.80 0.78 -22.34
CA ALA A 12 23.49 2.06 -22.53
C ALA A 12 24.51 2.33 -21.41
N MET A 13 24.15 2.08 -20.15
CA MET A 13 25.07 2.19 -19.02
C MET A 13 26.30 1.28 -19.21
N LYS A 14 26.08 0.02 -19.61
CA LYS A 14 27.18 -0.92 -19.89
C LYS A 14 28.08 -0.45 -21.03
N THR A 15 27.50 0.16 -22.06
CA THR A 15 28.26 0.72 -23.20
C THR A 15 29.09 1.94 -22.78
N LEU A 16 28.61 2.75 -21.84
CA LEU A 16 29.33 3.93 -21.33
C LEU A 16 30.40 3.57 -20.30
N ALA A 17 30.23 2.49 -19.54
CA ALA A 17 31.17 2.09 -18.50
C ALA A 17 32.59 1.79 -19.03
N LYS A 18 32.70 1.10 -20.18
CA LYS A 18 33.98 0.79 -20.81
C LYS A 18 34.81 2.03 -21.17
N PRO A 19 34.30 2.98 -21.99
CA PRO A 19 35.07 4.17 -22.36
C PRO A 19 35.35 5.08 -21.16
N LEU A 20 34.53 5.05 -20.10
CA LEU A 20 34.82 5.75 -18.84
C LEU A 20 36.00 5.14 -18.09
N GLY A 21 36.07 3.80 -18.01
CA GLY A 21 37.24 3.11 -17.46
C GLY A 21 38.52 3.45 -18.23
N ASP A 22 38.47 3.40 -19.56
CA ASP A 22 39.62 3.73 -20.41
C ASP A 22 40.04 5.20 -20.29
N ARG A 23 39.09 6.14 -20.19
CA ARG A 23 39.37 7.55 -19.91
C ARG A 23 39.99 7.76 -18.53
N PHE A 24 39.49 7.05 -17.52
CA PHE A 24 40.07 7.08 -16.18
C PHE A 24 41.49 6.54 -16.18
N LYS A 25 41.74 5.41 -16.85
CA LYS A 25 43.09 4.85 -17.06
C LYS A 25 44.02 5.89 -17.68
N ASN A 26 43.62 6.52 -18.78
CA ASN A 26 44.43 7.52 -19.47
C ASN A 26 44.70 8.72 -18.56
N TRP A 27 43.71 9.19 -17.80
CA TRP A 27 43.87 10.30 -16.86
C TRP A 27 44.85 9.99 -15.72
N VAL A 28 44.80 8.77 -15.17
CA VAL A 28 45.73 8.31 -14.13
C VAL A 28 47.15 8.17 -14.68
N MET A 29 47.29 7.69 -15.93
CA MET A 29 48.60 7.59 -16.58
C MET A 29 49.21 8.96 -16.90
N THR A 30 48.40 9.98 -17.18
CA THR A 30 48.89 11.35 -17.44
C THR A 30 49.19 12.16 -16.19
N HIS A 31 48.68 11.79 -15.01
CA HIS A 31 48.91 12.52 -13.75
C HIS A 31 49.70 11.69 -12.73
N PRO A 32 51.03 11.93 -12.58
CA PRO A 32 51.90 11.15 -11.68
C PRO A 32 51.50 11.21 -10.20
N GLN A 33 50.90 12.32 -9.76
CA GLN A 33 50.47 12.52 -8.36
C GLN A 33 49.37 11.55 -7.96
N TYR A 34 48.44 11.25 -8.87
CA TYR A 34 47.32 10.34 -8.61
C TYR A 34 47.66 8.88 -8.89
N ARG A 35 48.73 8.65 -9.67
CA ARG A 35 49.23 7.31 -10.01
C ARG A 35 49.51 6.49 -8.75
N GLN A 36 50.28 7.00 -7.79
CA GLN A 36 50.59 6.27 -6.56
C GLN A 36 49.35 5.94 -5.71
N THR A 37 48.40 6.87 -5.62
CA THR A 37 47.14 6.64 -4.90
C THR A 37 46.35 5.50 -5.52
N VAL A 38 46.26 5.48 -6.85
CA VAL A 38 45.56 4.44 -7.61
C VAL A 38 46.26 3.08 -7.49
N LEU A 39 47.58 3.04 -7.57
CA LEU A 39 48.37 1.82 -7.38
C LEU A 39 48.18 1.25 -5.97
N THR A 40 48.21 2.11 -4.95
CA THR A 40 48.01 1.72 -3.54
C THR A 40 46.58 1.23 -3.32
N ALA A 41 45.59 1.89 -3.92
CA ALA A 41 44.19 1.47 -3.86
C ALA A 41 43.97 0.10 -4.54
N ALA A 42 44.55 -0.11 -5.73
CA ALA A 42 44.50 -1.37 -6.45
C ALA A 42 45.14 -2.52 -5.64
N GLN A 43 46.29 -2.27 -5.03
CA GLN A 43 46.97 -3.25 -4.18
C GLN A 43 46.18 -3.55 -2.90
N ARG A 44 45.59 -2.54 -2.24
CA ARG A 44 44.71 -2.76 -1.09
C ARG A 44 43.49 -3.60 -1.47
N MET A 45 42.88 -3.29 -2.62
CA MET A 45 41.72 -4.02 -3.12
C MET A 45 42.07 -5.49 -3.38
N HIS A 46 43.18 -5.75 -4.05
CA HIS A 46 43.62 -7.12 -4.30
C HIS A 46 43.91 -7.91 -3.02
N LYS A 47 44.52 -7.25 -2.02
CA LYS A 47 44.71 -7.85 -0.68
C LYS A 47 43.38 -8.17 -0.02
N PHE A 48 42.40 -7.28 -0.15
CA PHE A 48 41.05 -7.47 0.38
C PHE A 48 40.31 -8.62 -0.30
N GLU A 49 40.39 -8.71 -1.64
CA GLU A 49 39.81 -9.80 -2.42
C GLU A 49 40.39 -11.15 -1.99
N VAL A 50 41.72 -11.27 -1.90
CA VAL A 50 42.39 -12.49 -1.43
C VAL A 50 41.97 -12.84 0.00
N LEU A 51 41.80 -11.84 0.87
CA LEU A 51 41.38 -12.04 2.25
C LEU A 51 39.94 -12.57 2.33
N ILE A 52 39.00 -11.99 1.58
CA ILE A 52 37.61 -12.46 1.51
C ILE A 52 37.56 -13.88 1.00
N THR A 53 38.22 -14.16 -0.13
CA THR A 53 38.20 -15.49 -0.75
C THR A 53 38.80 -16.54 0.18
N ARG A 54 39.95 -16.27 0.82
CA ARG A 54 40.52 -17.21 1.79
C ARG A 54 39.62 -17.43 3.00
N LYS A 55 38.97 -16.38 3.51
CA LYS A 55 38.05 -16.48 4.65
C LYS A 55 36.82 -17.32 4.28
N ALA A 56 36.30 -17.14 3.07
CA ALA A 56 35.19 -17.95 2.55
C ALA A 56 35.60 -19.43 2.36
N GLU A 57 36.84 -19.69 1.94
CA GLU A 57 37.40 -21.05 1.78
C GLU A 57 37.90 -21.67 3.09
N GLY A 58 37.78 -20.99 4.23
CA GLY A 58 38.23 -21.49 5.53
C GLY A 58 39.76 -21.64 5.69
N LYS A 59 40.56 -21.08 4.77
CA LYS A 59 42.02 -21.19 4.79
C LYS A 59 42.61 -20.21 5.80
N THR A 60 43.29 -20.71 6.84
CA THR A 60 43.99 -19.91 7.86
C THR A 60 45.49 -19.78 7.55
N GLY A 61 46.04 -18.56 7.59
CA GLY A 61 47.47 -18.27 7.36
C GLY A 61 47.72 -17.03 6.50
N GLN A 62 48.88 -16.39 6.65
CA GLN A 62 49.26 -15.22 5.86
C GLN A 62 49.53 -15.64 4.41
N ALA A 63 48.83 -15.06 3.44
CA ALA A 63 49.20 -15.20 2.03
C ALA A 63 50.37 -14.24 1.77
N PHE A 64 51.46 -14.74 1.18
CA PHE A 64 52.45 -13.85 0.58
C PHE A 64 51.83 -13.25 -0.69
N ILE A 65 51.29 -12.05 -0.55
CA ILE A 65 50.71 -11.30 -1.67
C ILE A 65 51.81 -10.41 -2.22
N GLY A 66 52.43 -10.85 -3.31
CA GLY A 66 53.44 -10.07 -4.03
C GLY A 66 52.84 -8.76 -4.55
N ASN A 67 53.66 -7.70 -4.58
CA ASN A 67 53.27 -6.45 -5.20
C ASN A 67 53.06 -6.69 -6.71
N MET A 68 51.84 -6.43 -7.18
CA MET A 68 51.50 -6.48 -8.61
C MET A 68 52.26 -5.40 -9.40
N THR A 69 52.56 -5.70 -10.67
CA THR A 69 53.20 -4.74 -11.58
C THR A 69 52.33 -3.50 -11.76
N GLU A 70 52.98 -2.38 -12.12
CA GLU A 70 52.31 -1.09 -12.30
C GLU A 70 51.18 -1.18 -13.34
N GLU A 71 51.42 -1.90 -14.43
CA GLU A 71 50.43 -2.11 -15.50
C GLU A 71 49.18 -2.88 -15.02
N LYS A 72 49.37 -3.97 -14.27
CA LYS A 72 48.26 -4.76 -13.69
C LYS A 72 47.45 -3.97 -12.67
N SER A 73 48.12 -3.15 -11.88
CA SER A 73 47.48 -2.29 -10.89
C SER A 73 46.57 -1.26 -11.55
N VAL A 74 47.04 -0.67 -12.66
CA VAL A 74 46.26 0.31 -13.43
C VAL A 74 45.09 -0.36 -14.15
N GLU A 75 45.26 -1.57 -14.67
CA GLU A 75 44.17 -2.35 -15.25
C GLU A 75 43.08 -2.66 -14.21
N LEU A 76 43.47 -3.14 -13.03
CA LEU A 76 42.53 -3.43 -11.94
C LEU A 76 41.80 -2.17 -11.48
N ALA A 77 42.50 -1.04 -11.36
CA ALA A 77 41.91 0.24 -11.01
C ALA A 77 40.92 0.75 -12.07
N SER A 78 41.23 0.60 -13.36
CA SER A 78 40.33 0.96 -14.46
C SER A 78 39.03 0.16 -14.41
N LYS A 79 39.15 -1.16 -14.24
CA LYS A 79 37.99 -2.06 -14.10
C LYS A 79 37.13 -1.62 -12.91
N LEU A 80 37.75 -1.42 -11.75
CA LEU A 80 37.05 -0.97 -10.54
C LEU A 80 36.35 0.38 -10.74
N ALA A 81 36.99 1.34 -11.39
CA ALA A 81 36.40 2.65 -11.66
C ALA A 81 35.14 2.53 -12.54
N SER A 82 35.19 1.69 -13.57
CA SER A 82 34.04 1.44 -14.46
C SER A 82 32.87 0.74 -13.75
N GLU A 83 33.17 -0.22 -12.88
CA GLU A 83 32.17 -0.93 -12.08
C GLU A 83 31.56 -0.03 -11.00
N SER A 84 32.39 0.79 -10.34
CA SER A 84 31.94 1.77 -9.36
C SER A 84 31.04 2.82 -9.99
N PHE A 85 31.38 3.29 -11.19
CA PHE A 85 30.53 4.21 -11.95
C PHE A 85 29.15 3.60 -12.23
N LEU A 86 29.09 2.35 -12.72
CA LEU A 86 27.84 1.64 -12.96
C LEU A 86 27.02 1.51 -11.68
N PHE A 87 27.67 1.15 -10.58
CA PHE A 87 27.02 0.98 -9.29
C PHE A 87 26.41 2.29 -8.77
N VAL A 88 27.13 3.40 -8.87
CA VAL A 88 26.63 4.72 -8.47
C VAL A 88 25.43 5.13 -9.32
N VAL A 89 25.52 5.02 -10.65
CA VAL A 89 24.41 5.39 -11.54
C VAL A 89 23.19 4.52 -11.29
N ALA A 90 23.38 3.20 -11.17
CA ALA A 90 22.28 2.27 -10.85
C ALA A 90 21.64 2.58 -9.49
N SER A 91 22.46 2.87 -8.47
CA SER A 91 21.98 3.24 -7.13
C SER A 91 21.19 4.54 -7.15
N LEU A 92 21.63 5.54 -7.90
CA LEU A 92 20.89 6.80 -8.07
C LEU A 92 19.54 6.59 -8.75
N ILE A 93 19.51 5.81 -9.84
CA ILE A 93 18.26 5.47 -10.54
C ILE A 93 17.30 4.75 -9.59
N LEU A 94 17.80 3.77 -8.84
CA LEU A 94 17.00 3.01 -7.89
C LEU A 94 16.46 3.90 -6.76
N PHE A 95 17.28 4.81 -6.24
CA PHE A 95 16.87 5.77 -5.21
C PHE A 95 15.74 6.68 -5.70
N VAL A 96 15.84 7.19 -6.93
CA VAL A 96 14.80 8.01 -7.54
C VAL A 96 13.50 7.23 -7.75
N GLU A 97 13.58 5.99 -8.27
CA GLU A 97 12.40 5.16 -8.46
C GLU A 97 11.77 4.75 -7.12
N TYR A 98 12.58 4.54 -6.08
CA TYR A 98 12.11 4.27 -4.73
C TYR A 98 11.31 5.45 -4.16
N ASP A 99 11.83 6.68 -4.23
CA ASP A 99 11.10 7.86 -3.76
C ASP A 99 9.80 8.07 -4.57
N ARG A 100 9.87 7.88 -5.89
CA ARG A 100 8.70 7.98 -6.77
C ARG A 100 7.63 6.94 -6.44
N THR A 101 8.03 5.70 -6.18
CA THR A 101 7.11 4.60 -5.84
C THR A 101 6.45 4.86 -4.49
N ARG A 102 7.23 5.25 -3.48
CA ARG A 102 6.73 5.61 -2.15
C ARG A 102 5.65 6.70 -2.22
N ARG A 103 5.88 7.76 -3.00
CA ARG A 103 4.90 8.84 -3.19
C ARG A 103 3.60 8.37 -3.85
N LYS A 104 3.69 7.47 -4.82
CA LYS A 104 2.49 6.91 -5.49
C LYS A 104 1.67 6.05 -4.52
N GLU A 105 2.35 5.25 -3.70
CA GLU A 105 1.70 4.36 -2.75
C GLU A 105 0.97 5.15 -1.64
N ILE A 106 1.59 6.19 -1.11
CA ILE A 106 0.95 7.11 -0.15
C ILE A 106 -0.32 7.74 -0.75
N LYS A 107 -0.23 8.27 -1.98
CA LYS A 107 -1.38 8.86 -2.67
C LYS A 107 -2.50 7.85 -2.90
N LYS A 108 -2.15 6.61 -3.25
CA LYS A 108 -3.10 5.51 -3.44
C LYS A 108 -3.81 5.18 -2.12
N GLN A 109 -3.08 5.04 -1.03
CA GLN A 109 -3.64 4.77 0.30
C GLN A 109 -4.59 5.87 0.76
N HIS A 110 -4.23 7.15 0.57
CA HIS A 110 -5.12 8.27 0.89
C HIS A 110 -6.41 8.24 0.05
N LYS A 111 -6.30 7.92 -1.24
CA LYS A 111 -7.48 7.82 -2.11
C LYS A 111 -8.39 6.67 -1.69
N GLU A 112 -7.82 5.49 -1.42
CA GLU A 112 -8.59 4.33 -0.95
C GLU A 112 -9.23 4.59 0.43
N ALA A 113 -8.55 5.29 1.33
CA ALA A 113 -9.10 5.68 2.62
C ALA A 113 -10.28 6.66 2.46
N ALA A 114 -10.16 7.65 1.57
CA ALA A 114 -11.23 8.59 1.27
C ALA A 114 -12.45 7.91 0.63
N GLU A 115 -12.23 6.98 -0.31
CA GLU A 115 -13.31 6.18 -0.92
C GLU A 115 -14.01 5.31 0.12
N ARG A 116 -13.27 4.66 1.03
CA ARG A 116 -13.85 3.88 2.13
C ARG A 116 -14.68 4.73 3.07
N GLN A 117 -14.18 5.93 3.44
CA GLN A 117 -14.93 6.86 4.27
C GLN A 117 -16.23 7.28 3.60
N ALA A 118 -16.20 7.64 2.32
CA ALA A 118 -17.40 8.01 1.57
C ALA A 118 -18.45 6.87 1.52
N ILE A 119 -18.03 5.62 1.42
CA ILE A 119 -18.93 4.46 1.47
C ILE A 119 -19.54 4.31 2.87
N LEU A 120 -18.72 4.42 3.92
CA LEU A 120 -19.21 4.32 5.30
C LEU A 120 -20.19 5.44 5.65
N ASP A 121 -19.95 6.66 5.17
CA ASP A 121 -20.84 7.80 5.40
C ASP A 121 -22.16 7.62 4.68
N ARG A 122 -22.17 7.09 3.45
CA ARG A 122 -23.41 6.71 2.76
C ARG A 122 -24.18 5.63 3.51
N ALA A 123 -23.49 4.58 3.97
CA ALA A 123 -24.11 3.50 4.74
C ALA A 123 -24.68 4.01 6.07
N ARG A 124 -24.03 4.98 6.72
CA ARG A 124 -24.55 5.64 7.93
C ARG A 124 -25.81 6.44 7.63
N GLN A 125 -25.81 7.27 6.59
CA GLN A 125 -26.99 8.04 6.19
C GLN A 125 -28.18 7.14 5.85
N GLU A 126 -27.93 6.03 5.15
CA GLU A 126 -28.99 5.08 4.83
C GLU A 126 -29.53 4.37 6.07
N ARG A 127 -28.66 4.01 7.02
CA ARG A 127 -29.08 3.48 8.32
C ARG A 127 -29.91 4.47 9.12
N GLU A 128 -29.52 5.75 9.15
CA GLU A 128 -30.28 6.80 9.84
C GLU A 128 -31.66 6.96 9.23
N ARG A 129 -31.77 7.02 7.91
CA ARG A 129 -33.07 7.06 7.20
C ARG A 129 -33.96 5.86 7.54
N LEU A 130 -33.40 4.65 7.48
CA LEU A 130 -34.15 3.44 7.82
C LEU A 130 -34.62 3.44 9.28
N LEU A 131 -33.84 4.00 10.21
CA LEU A 131 -34.25 4.13 11.61
C LEU A 131 -35.40 5.13 11.76
N GLU A 132 -35.34 6.27 11.07
CA GLU A 132 -36.43 7.25 11.04
C GLU A 132 -37.72 6.64 10.49
N GLU A 133 -37.65 5.94 9.34
CA GLU A 133 -38.79 5.24 8.74
C GLU A 133 -39.36 4.18 9.69
N ASN A 134 -38.52 3.42 10.39
CA ASN A 134 -38.96 2.41 11.35
C ASN A 134 -39.69 3.03 12.54
N LEU A 135 -39.19 4.14 13.07
CA LEU A 135 -39.83 4.90 14.15
C LEU A 135 -41.19 5.46 13.71
N GLU A 136 -41.30 5.96 12.48
CA GLU A 136 -42.58 6.41 11.92
C GLU A 136 -43.57 5.25 11.77
N GLN A 137 -43.13 4.10 11.29
CA GLN A 137 -43.95 2.89 11.22
C GLN A 137 -44.45 2.46 12.60
N GLN A 138 -43.59 2.48 13.62
CA GLN A 138 -43.98 2.17 15.00
C GLN A 138 -45.06 3.12 15.51
N ARG A 139 -44.93 4.43 15.28
CA ARG A 139 -45.95 5.41 15.66
C ARG A 139 -47.28 5.18 14.94
N MET A 140 -47.25 4.85 13.65
CA MET A 140 -48.47 4.52 12.90
C MET A 140 -49.14 3.26 13.45
N LEU A 141 -48.37 2.22 13.77
CA LEU A 141 -48.89 1.00 14.39
C LEU A 141 -49.54 1.29 15.75
N GLU A 142 -48.90 2.08 16.61
CA GLU A 142 -49.49 2.51 17.88
C GLU A 142 -50.81 3.26 17.68
N GLN A 143 -50.88 4.17 16.71
CA GLN A 143 -52.13 4.88 16.39
C GLN A 143 -53.23 3.93 15.89
N LEU A 144 -52.88 2.93 15.08
CA LEU A 144 -53.85 1.93 14.60
C LEU A 144 -54.38 1.07 15.75
N VAL A 145 -53.51 0.66 16.68
CA VAL A 145 -53.91 -0.08 17.89
C VAL A 145 -54.89 0.74 18.73
N VAL A 146 -54.58 2.02 18.99
CA VAL A 146 -55.48 2.92 19.73
C VAL A 146 -56.84 3.10 19.04
N ARG A 147 -56.84 3.18 17.70
CA ARG A 147 -58.09 3.28 16.92
C ARG A 147 -58.90 1.98 16.97
N LEU A 148 -58.25 0.82 16.91
CA LEU A 148 -58.91 -0.49 17.05
C LEU A 148 -59.58 -0.62 18.42
N ASP A 149 -58.87 -0.29 19.50
CA ASP A 149 -59.43 -0.29 20.87
C ASP A 149 -60.69 0.60 20.98
N ALA A 150 -60.68 1.77 20.35
CA ALA A 150 -61.83 2.67 20.35
C ALA A 150 -63.03 2.09 19.59
N VAL A 151 -62.78 1.44 18.45
CA VAL A 151 -63.82 0.77 17.66
C VAL A 151 -64.39 -0.43 18.43
N GLU A 152 -63.55 -1.24 19.07
CA GLU A 152 -63.98 -2.37 19.88
C GLU A 152 -64.88 -1.92 21.04
N ARG A 153 -64.49 -0.87 21.78
CA ARG A 153 -65.33 -0.29 22.84
C ARG A 153 -66.66 0.24 22.32
N ALA A 154 -66.66 0.91 21.16
CA ALA A 154 -67.88 1.40 20.53
C ALA A 154 -68.81 0.24 20.14
N LEU A 155 -68.26 -0.84 19.58
CA LEU A 155 -69.02 -2.04 19.23
C LEU A 155 -69.64 -2.70 20.47
N GLN A 156 -68.87 -2.83 21.55
CA GLN A 156 -69.37 -3.35 22.84
C GLN A 156 -70.51 -2.49 23.40
N ALA A 157 -70.36 -1.16 23.40
CA ALA A 157 -71.40 -0.25 23.85
C ALA A 157 -72.70 -0.36 23.01
N VAL A 158 -72.57 -0.52 21.69
CA VAL A 158 -73.72 -0.74 20.80
C VAL A 158 -74.38 -2.10 21.09
N GLN A 159 -73.60 -3.15 21.31
CA GLN A 159 -74.12 -4.47 21.69
C GLN A 159 -74.84 -4.44 23.04
N GLU A 160 -74.29 -3.76 24.05
CA GLU A 160 -74.95 -3.57 25.34
C GLU A 160 -76.25 -2.80 25.20
N GLN A 161 -76.29 -1.72 24.41
CA GLN A 161 -77.53 -1.00 24.14
C GLN A 161 -78.56 -1.88 23.45
N ARG A 162 -78.13 -2.71 22.48
CA ARG A 162 -79.01 -3.67 21.81
C ARG A 162 -79.55 -4.72 22.79
N ASN A 163 -78.71 -5.28 23.66
CA ASN A 163 -79.11 -6.25 24.68
C ASN A 163 -80.07 -5.63 25.71
N LYS A 164 -79.82 -4.40 26.16
CA LYS A 164 -80.74 -3.67 27.05
C LYS A 164 -82.10 -3.41 26.37
N LYS A 165 -82.11 -2.99 25.10
CA LYS A 165 -83.35 -2.82 24.32
C LYS A 165 -84.09 -4.15 24.12
N ALA A 166 -83.38 -5.26 23.88
CA ALA A 166 -83.99 -6.58 23.75
C ALA A 166 -84.59 -7.08 25.09
N MET A 167 -83.93 -6.86 26.22
CA MET A 167 -84.46 -7.19 27.54
C MET A 167 -85.69 -6.34 27.92
N PHE A 168 -85.69 -5.04 27.62
CA PHE A 168 -86.85 -4.18 27.85
C PHE A 168 -88.00 -4.45 26.87
N GLY A 169 -87.70 -4.81 25.61
CA GLY A 169 -88.70 -5.21 24.63
C GLY A 169 -89.35 -6.56 24.93
N GLY A 170 -88.64 -7.48 25.59
CA GLY A 170 -89.17 -8.78 26.03
C GLY A 170 -90.11 -8.70 27.24
N PHE A 171 -90.05 -7.62 28.04
CA PHE A 171 -90.93 -7.42 29.20
C PHE A 171 -92.32 -6.89 28.82
N LEU A 172 -92.49 -6.36 27.60
CA LEU A 172 -93.75 -5.84 27.06
C LEU A 172 -94.32 -6.71 25.93
N GLY A 173 -93.94 -8.00 25.85
CA GLY A 173 -94.60 -8.96 24.97
C GLY A 173 -95.97 -9.37 25.51
N PRO A 174 -97.03 -9.46 24.68
CA PRO A 174 -98.38 -9.74 25.17
C PRO A 174 -98.44 -11.13 25.80
N ARG A 175 -98.78 -11.19 27.10
CA ARG A 175 -99.19 -12.45 27.74
C ARG A 175 -100.57 -12.81 27.22
N GLY A 176 -100.60 -13.90 26.45
CA GLY A 176 -101.69 -14.86 26.23
C GLY A 176 -103.13 -14.35 26.27
N LEU A 177 -103.81 -14.53 25.14
CA LEU A 177 -105.17 -15.07 25.03
C LEU A 177 -105.24 -15.89 23.74
#